data_AF-A0A366EH74-F1
#
_entry.id   AF-A0A366EH74-F1
#
_cell.length_a   1.000
_cell.length_b   1.000
_cell.length_c   1.000
_cell.angle_alpha   90.00
_cell.angle_beta   90.00
_cell.angle_gamma   90.00
#
_symmetry.space_group_name_H-M   'P 1'
#
loop_
_entity.id
_entity.type
_entity.pdbx_description
1 polymer ?
#
loop_
_entity_poly.entity_id
_entity_poly.type
_entity_poly.pdbx_seq_one_letter_code
_entity_poly.pdbx_strand_id
1 'polypeptide(L)'
;MSPLPRLALSVRQPWAWAILHGGKTIENRSAASIRHMNFSGVERLAIHAAKGMTRDEYEEAAAFMAELGVPCPPPADLARGGIVGAVAFGGIVTKSGSPWFFGPRGLVLEKPEPCAFIPCRGALGLFEWTAGDPADVPAPAKWMRAPARSASSSGPPATRRTSRLRRSGCGRRRGRPRESPPSNKKRGRCSGASWNGKAPFLP
;
A
#
# COMPACT_ATOMS: atom_id res chain seq x y z
N MET A 1 16.07 -18.40 -12.19
CA MET A 1 14.67 -17.93 -12.15
C MET A 1 13.82 -18.97 -12.86
N SER A 2 12.76 -19.44 -12.21
CA SER A 2 11.78 -20.33 -12.84
C SER A 2 11.03 -19.57 -13.94
N PRO A 3 10.60 -20.23 -15.04
CA PRO A 3 9.78 -19.55 -16.03
C PRO A 3 8.50 -19.02 -15.40
N LEU A 4 8.00 -17.88 -15.90
CA LEU A 4 6.72 -17.33 -15.45
C LEU A 4 5.58 -18.27 -15.88
N PRO A 5 4.62 -18.56 -15.00
CA PRO A 5 3.47 -19.40 -15.33
C PRO A 5 2.57 -18.69 -16.35
N ARG A 6 1.92 -19.47 -17.21
CA ARG A 6 1.07 -18.99 -18.29
C ARG A 6 -0.22 -18.30 -17.82
N LEU A 7 -0.79 -18.77 -16.71
CA LEU A 7 -2.01 -18.19 -16.14
C LEU A 7 -1.67 -17.10 -15.14
N ALA A 8 -2.38 -15.99 -15.23
CA ALA A 8 -2.26 -14.84 -14.35
C ALA A 8 -3.52 -14.62 -13.52
N LEU A 9 -3.32 -14.04 -12.35
CA LEU A 9 -4.34 -13.49 -11.48
C LEU A 9 -4.15 -11.97 -11.39
N SER A 10 -5.20 -11.21 -11.72
CA SER A 10 -5.19 -9.75 -11.60
C SER A 10 -5.53 -9.33 -10.19
N VAL A 11 -4.62 -8.57 -9.56
CA VAL A 11 -4.72 -8.05 -8.19
C VAL A 11 -4.49 -6.55 -8.21
N ARG A 12 -5.31 -5.78 -7.50
CA ARG A 12 -5.15 -4.31 -7.42
C ARG A 12 -3.94 -3.95 -6.57
N GLN A 13 -3.32 -2.81 -6.88
CA GLN A 13 -2.33 -2.23 -5.99
C GLN A 13 -3.03 -1.59 -4.77
N PRO A 14 -2.37 -1.55 -3.58
CA PRO A 14 -1.02 -2.05 -3.28
C PRO A 14 -0.94 -3.56 -2.95
N TRP A 15 -2.06 -4.30 -3.03
CA TRP A 15 -2.10 -5.71 -2.65
C TRP A 15 -1.21 -6.62 -3.50
N ALA A 16 -1.06 -6.33 -4.79
CA ALA A 16 -0.13 -7.06 -5.67
C ALA A 16 1.33 -6.94 -5.19
N TRP A 17 1.75 -5.74 -4.77
CA TRP A 17 3.06 -5.55 -4.14
C TRP A 17 3.17 -6.30 -2.81
N ALA A 18 2.12 -6.26 -1.98
CA ALA A 18 2.14 -6.95 -0.68
C ALA A 18 2.26 -8.47 -0.83
N ILE A 19 1.71 -9.08 -1.87
CA ILE A 19 1.90 -10.51 -2.17
C ILE A 19 3.37 -10.83 -2.40
N LEU A 20 4.05 -10.00 -3.18
CA LEU A 20 5.42 -10.26 -3.62
C LEU A 20 6.49 -9.82 -2.60
N HIS A 21 6.21 -8.79 -1.81
CA HIS A 21 7.20 -8.14 -0.95
C HIS A 21 6.73 -7.95 0.50
N GLY A 22 5.41 -7.85 0.72
CA GLY A 22 4.83 -7.55 2.03
C GLY A 22 4.39 -8.77 2.84
N GLY A 23 4.68 -9.99 2.38
CA GLY A 23 4.31 -11.23 3.08
C GLY A 23 2.81 -11.54 3.09
N LYS A 24 2.04 -10.97 2.16
CA LYS A 24 0.61 -11.30 2.00
C LYS A 24 0.45 -12.70 1.42
N THR A 25 0.03 -13.64 2.27
CA THR A 25 -0.13 -15.07 1.93
C THR A 25 -1.51 -15.46 1.41
N ILE A 26 -2.47 -14.53 1.44
CA ILE A 26 -3.86 -14.79 1.07
C ILE A 26 -4.37 -13.69 0.15
N GLU A 27 -4.95 -14.06 -0.98
CA GLU A 27 -5.74 -13.17 -1.82
C GLU A 27 -7.24 -13.44 -1.64
N ASN A 28 -7.99 -12.44 -1.16
CA ASN A 28 -9.40 -12.59 -0.81
C ASN A 28 -10.30 -12.49 -2.05
N ARG A 29 -11.30 -13.37 -2.15
CA ARG A 29 -12.27 -13.40 -3.25
C ARG A 29 -13.66 -13.72 -2.74
N SER A 30 -14.68 -13.25 -3.47
CA SER A 30 -16.06 -13.65 -3.22
C SER A 30 -16.28 -15.12 -3.62
N ALA A 31 -17.28 -15.77 -3.02
CA ALA A 31 -17.66 -17.13 -3.40
C ALA A 31 -18.05 -17.23 -4.89
N ALA A 32 -18.71 -16.20 -5.43
CA ALA A 32 -19.05 -16.12 -6.85
C ALA A 32 -17.80 -16.07 -7.73
N SER A 33 -16.82 -15.22 -7.39
CA SER A 33 -15.57 -15.11 -8.15
C SER A 33 -14.83 -16.45 -8.21
N ILE A 34 -14.74 -17.17 -7.10
CA ILE A 34 -14.10 -18.50 -7.06
C ILE A 34 -14.80 -19.49 -8.00
N ARG A 35 -16.15 -19.52 -8.02
CA ARG A 35 -16.90 -20.46 -8.87
C ARG A 35 -16.66 -20.27 -10.37
N HIS A 36 -16.28 -19.07 -10.79
CA HIS A 36 -16.01 -18.76 -12.20
C HIS A 36 -14.54 -18.96 -12.60
N MET A 37 -13.67 -19.38 -11.68
CA MET A 37 -12.25 -19.62 -11.95
C MET A 37 -11.94 -21.12 -11.96
N ASN A 38 -11.28 -21.58 -13.03
CA ASN A 38 -10.84 -22.97 -13.14
C ASN A 38 -9.38 -23.11 -12.68
N PHE A 39 -9.18 -23.67 -11.49
CA PHE A 39 -7.86 -23.93 -10.91
C PHE A 39 -7.32 -25.34 -11.20
N SER A 40 -7.99 -26.13 -12.04
CA SER A 40 -7.54 -27.48 -12.37
C SER A 40 -6.14 -27.45 -13.01
N GLY A 41 -5.21 -28.21 -12.44
CA GLY A 41 -3.81 -28.26 -12.89
C GLY A 41 -3.00 -26.98 -12.66
N VAL A 42 -3.51 -26.02 -11.87
CA VAL A 42 -2.79 -24.79 -11.57
C VAL A 42 -1.90 -24.99 -10.35
N GLU A 43 -0.58 -24.98 -10.54
CA GLU A 43 0.40 -25.03 -9.45
C GLU A 43 1.02 -23.66 -9.14
N ARG A 44 1.05 -22.78 -10.13
CA ARG A 44 1.66 -21.45 -10.05
C ARG A 44 0.81 -20.44 -10.81
N LEU A 45 0.84 -19.20 -10.33
CA LEU A 45 0.11 -18.07 -10.90
C LEU A 45 1.05 -16.89 -11.10
N ALA A 46 0.92 -16.23 -12.24
CA ALA A 46 1.55 -14.93 -12.47
C ALA A 46 0.71 -13.87 -11.76
N ILE A 47 1.34 -12.91 -11.12
CA ILE A 47 0.66 -11.81 -10.46
C ILE A 47 0.65 -10.64 -11.42
N HIS A 48 -0.55 -10.28 -11.89
CA HIS A 48 -0.80 -9.09 -12.67
C HIS A 48 -1.24 -7.95 -11.75
N ALA A 49 -0.50 -6.84 -11.75
CA ALA A 49 -0.91 -5.61 -11.06
C ALA A 49 -1.96 -4.88 -11.91
N ALA A 50 -3.20 -4.78 -11.41
CA ALA A 50 -4.30 -4.15 -12.13
C ALA A 50 -4.03 -2.66 -12.45
N LYS A 51 -4.61 -2.15 -13.54
CA LYS A 51 -4.50 -0.72 -13.91
C LYS A 51 -5.17 0.19 -12.88
N GLY A 52 -6.26 -0.26 -12.28
CA GLY A 52 -7.01 0.53 -11.29
C GLY A 52 -6.36 0.50 -9.91
N MET A 53 -6.28 1.67 -9.31
CA MET A 53 -5.98 1.91 -7.89
C MET A 53 -6.58 3.27 -7.56
N THR A 54 -7.65 3.32 -6.76
CA THR A 54 -8.18 4.61 -6.27
C THR A 54 -7.35 5.09 -5.10
N ARG A 55 -7.51 6.37 -4.72
CA ARG A 55 -6.82 6.93 -3.57
C ARG A 55 -7.25 6.24 -2.28
N ASP A 56 -8.56 6.10 -2.07
CA ASP A 56 -9.13 5.50 -0.87
C ASP A 56 -8.71 4.03 -0.70
N GLU A 57 -8.76 3.24 -1.79
CA GLU A 57 -8.28 1.84 -1.76
C GLU A 57 -6.80 1.75 -1.37
N TYR A 58 -5.97 2.67 -1.86
CA TYR A 58 -4.54 2.70 -1.52
C TYR A 58 -4.33 3.12 -0.06
N GLU A 59 -5.01 4.17 0.41
CA GLU A 59 -4.84 4.70 1.77
C GLU A 59 -5.33 3.70 2.82
N GLU A 60 -6.47 3.04 2.60
CA GLU A 60 -6.99 1.98 3.47
C GLU A 60 -6.02 0.78 3.53
N ALA A 61 -5.54 0.33 2.38
CA ALA A 61 -4.60 -0.79 2.33
C ALA A 61 -3.25 -0.44 2.97
N ALA A 62 -2.73 0.77 2.76
CA ALA A 62 -1.49 1.23 3.37
C ALA A 62 -1.61 1.37 4.90
N ALA A 63 -2.74 1.86 5.40
CA ALA A 63 -3.01 1.91 6.84
C ALA A 63 -3.04 0.51 7.46
N PHE A 64 -3.75 -0.43 6.82
CA PHE A 64 -3.77 -1.83 7.26
C PHE A 64 -2.38 -2.47 7.24
N MET A 65 -1.59 -2.26 6.18
CA MET A 65 -0.21 -2.76 6.12
C MET A 65 0.65 -2.18 7.25
N ALA A 66 0.48 -0.90 7.59
CA ALA A 66 1.19 -0.27 8.70
C ALA A 66 0.84 -0.89 10.06
N GLU A 67 -0.42 -1.27 10.29
CA GLU A 67 -0.83 -2.01 11.49
C GLU A 67 -0.12 -3.37 11.61
N LEU A 68 0.21 -3.99 10.48
CA LEU A 68 1.01 -5.23 10.41
C LEU A 68 2.52 -5.00 10.42
N GLY A 69 2.99 -3.74 10.51
CA GLY A 69 4.41 -3.39 10.43
C GLY A 69 5.01 -3.51 9.02
N VAL A 70 4.16 -3.54 7.97
CA VAL A 70 4.57 -3.64 6.57
C VAL A 70 4.56 -2.24 5.93
N PRO A 71 5.72 -1.70 5.49
CA PRO A 71 5.76 -0.38 4.87
C PRO A 71 5.24 -0.45 3.42
N CYS A 72 4.10 0.19 3.16
CA CYS A 72 3.58 0.33 1.80
C CYS A 72 4.41 1.36 1.01
N PRO A 73 4.88 1.06 -0.21
CA PRO A 73 5.56 2.02 -1.07
C PRO A 73 4.63 3.17 -1.46
N PRO A 74 5.19 4.36 -1.79
CA PRO A 74 4.44 5.45 -2.39
C PRO A 74 3.62 5.01 -3.60
N PRO A 75 2.43 5.59 -3.83
CA PRO A 75 1.53 5.12 -4.89
C PRO A 75 2.09 5.31 -6.31
N ALA A 76 3.02 6.26 -6.50
CA ALA A 76 3.70 6.46 -7.78
C ALA A 76 4.72 5.36 -8.12
N ASP A 77 5.21 4.63 -7.11
CA ASP A 77 6.24 3.59 -7.28
C ASP A 77 5.62 2.21 -7.52
N LEU A 78 4.30 2.09 -7.38
CA LEU A 78 3.57 0.86 -7.61
C LEU A 78 3.28 0.68 -9.11
N ALA A 79 3.99 -0.26 -9.73
CA ALA A 79 3.76 -0.66 -11.12
C ALA A 79 2.31 -1.14 -11.32
N ARG A 80 1.71 -0.78 -12.47
CA ARG A 80 0.31 -1.11 -12.82
C ARG A 80 0.21 -1.48 -14.29
N GLY A 81 -0.74 -2.35 -14.61
CA GLY A 81 -1.03 -2.79 -15.98
C GLY A 81 -0.02 -3.79 -16.53
N GLY A 82 0.42 -4.75 -15.71
CA GLY A 82 1.38 -5.76 -16.15
C GLY A 82 1.72 -6.80 -15.09
N ILE A 83 2.50 -7.81 -15.51
CA ILE A 83 3.03 -8.86 -14.64
C ILE A 83 4.16 -8.28 -13.79
N VAL A 84 4.12 -8.57 -12.49
CA VAL A 84 5.10 -8.11 -11.50
C VAL A 84 5.84 -9.26 -10.80
N GLY A 85 5.38 -10.49 -10.98
CA GLY A 85 6.02 -11.68 -10.41
C GLY A 85 5.13 -12.91 -10.55
N ALA A 86 5.49 -13.96 -9.80
CA ALA A 86 4.73 -15.19 -9.70
C ALA A 86 4.68 -15.71 -8.26
N VAL A 87 3.74 -16.61 -8.00
CA VAL A 87 3.57 -17.33 -6.74
C VAL A 87 3.23 -18.79 -7.02
N ALA A 88 3.56 -19.67 -6.08
CA ALA A 88 2.94 -20.97 -5.99
C ALA A 88 1.50 -20.83 -5.45
N PHE A 89 0.59 -21.65 -5.97
CA PHE A 89 -0.80 -21.68 -5.57
C PHE A 89 -1.06 -22.85 -4.61
N GLY A 90 -1.39 -22.53 -3.36
CA GLY A 90 -1.62 -23.51 -2.29
C GLY A 90 -3.08 -23.97 -2.16
N GLY A 91 -3.95 -23.57 -3.09
CA GLY A 91 -5.38 -23.91 -3.07
C GLY A 91 -6.28 -22.81 -2.49
N ILE A 92 -7.53 -23.19 -2.21
CA ILE A 92 -8.60 -22.28 -1.80
C ILE A 92 -9.02 -22.61 -0.37
N VAL A 93 -9.05 -21.59 0.49
CA VAL A 93 -9.46 -21.73 1.89
C VAL A 93 -10.73 -20.93 2.18
N THR A 94 -11.47 -21.41 3.18
CA THR A 94 -12.70 -20.78 3.69
C THR A 94 -12.51 -20.15 5.08
N LYS A 95 -11.39 -20.48 5.72
CA LYS A 95 -10.94 -19.96 7.02
C LYS A 95 -9.40 -19.93 7.00
N SER A 96 -8.80 -18.95 7.65
CA SER A 96 -7.35 -18.87 7.85
C SER A 96 -7.04 -18.02 9.08
N GLY A 97 -5.96 -18.34 9.79
CA GLY A 97 -5.42 -17.51 10.87
C GLY A 97 -4.51 -16.38 10.37
N SER A 98 -4.27 -16.31 9.06
CA SER A 98 -3.48 -15.23 8.46
C SER A 98 -4.19 -13.88 8.66
N PRO A 99 -3.48 -12.82 9.10
CA PRO A 99 -4.07 -11.49 9.22
C PRO A 99 -4.55 -10.96 7.85
N TRP A 100 -4.06 -11.53 6.75
CA TRP A 100 -4.43 -11.18 5.39
C TRP A 100 -5.75 -11.79 4.91
N PHE A 101 -6.42 -12.62 5.72
CA PHE A 101 -7.69 -13.25 5.38
C PHE A 101 -8.88 -12.44 5.93
N PHE A 102 -9.71 -11.93 5.03
CA PHE A 102 -10.95 -11.21 5.34
C PHE A 102 -12.21 -12.00 4.91
N GLY A 103 -12.01 -13.10 4.18
CA GLY A 103 -13.08 -13.95 3.70
C GLY A 103 -13.90 -13.34 2.55
N PRO A 104 -14.97 -14.03 2.09
CA PRO A 104 -15.40 -15.36 2.53
C PRO A 104 -14.57 -16.53 1.96
N ARG A 105 -13.68 -16.25 0.99
CA ARG A 105 -12.74 -17.20 0.41
C ARG A 105 -11.37 -16.55 0.25
N GLY A 106 -10.32 -17.33 0.37
CA GLY A 106 -8.94 -16.91 0.17
C GLY A 106 -8.20 -17.86 -0.76
N LEU A 107 -7.43 -17.33 -1.71
CA LEU A 107 -6.45 -18.09 -2.46
C LEU A 107 -5.15 -18.09 -1.65
N VAL A 108 -4.61 -19.27 -1.36
CA VAL A 108 -3.33 -19.42 -0.67
C VAL A 108 -2.20 -19.16 -1.67
N LEU A 109 -1.35 -18.19 -1.36
CA LEU A 109 -0.24 -17.75 -2.20
C LEU A 109 1.07 -17.98 -1.45
N GLU A 110 2.00 -18.68 -2.08
CA GLU A 110 3.26 -19.10 -1.48
C GLU A 110 4.43 -18.80 -2.40
N LYS A 111 5.66 -18.79 -1.85
CA LYS A 111 6.91 -18.67 -2.63
C LYS A 111 6.86 -17.50 -3.64
N PRO A 112 6.69 -16.24 -3.19
CA PRO A 112 6.69 -15.10 -4.09
C PRO A 112 8.02 -14.98 -4.82
N GLU A 113 7.95 -14.85 -6.13
CA GLU A 113 9.06 -14.65 -7.05
C GLU A 113 8.80 -13.37 -7.86
N PRO A 114 9.25 -12.19 -7.37
CA PRO A 114 9.17 -10.95 -8.14
C PRO A 114 9.93 -11.06 -9.46
N CYS A 115 9.46 -10.37 -10.50
CA CYS A 115 10.14 -10.29 -11.78
C CYS A 115 10.26 -8.85 -12.28
N ALA A 116 11.04 -8.65 -13.35
CA ALA A 116 10.98 -7.40 -14.09
C ALA A 116 9.56 -7.17 -14.59
N PHE A 117 9.10 -5.92 -14.58
CA PHE A 117 7.74 -5.59 -15.00
C PHE A 117 7.52 -5.91 -16.48
N ILE A 118 6.44 -6.65 -16.78
CA ILE A 118 6.06 -6.99 -18.14
C ILE A 118 4.69 -6.37 -18.42
N PRO A 119 4.59 -5.33 -19.28
CA PRO A 119 3.31 -4.76 -19.67
C PRO A 119 2.36 -5.85 -20.15
N CYS A 120 1.10 -5.82 -19.71
CA CYS A 120 0.11 -6.82 -20.10
C CYS A 120 -1.31 -6.28 -19.83
N ARG A 121 -2.27 -6.68 -20.66
CA ARG A 121 -3.70 -6.42 -20.39
C ARG A 121 -4.23 -7.45 -19.40
N GLY A 122 -4.74 -6.97 -18.27
CA GLY A 122 -5.44 -7.83 -17.31
C GLY A 122 -6.84 -8.22 -17.78
N ALA A 123 -7.34 -9.32 -17.23
CA ALA A 123 -8.73 -9.75 -17.39
C ALA A 123 -9.35 -10.20 -16.05
N LEU A 124 -10.66 -10.41 -16.04
CA LEU A 124 -11.38 -10.97 -14.89
C LEU A 124 -11.12 -12.48 -14.80
N GLY A 125 -11.07 -13.00 -13.57
CA GLY A 125 -10.77 -14.41 -13.32
C GLY A 125 -9.29 -14.76 -13.53
N LEU A 126 -9.03 -16.04 -13.80
CA LEU A 126 -7.74 -16.50 -14.30
C LEU A 126 -7.69 -16.32 -15.81
N PHE A 127 -6.59 -15.81 -16.32
CA PHE A 127 -6.43 -15.56 -17.74
C PHE A 127 -5.02 -15.90 -18.22
N GLU A 128 -4.92 -16.28 -19.48
CA GLU A 128 -3.64 -16.44 -20.15
C GLU A 128 -3.12 -15.06 -20.53
N TRP A 129 -1.92 -14.75 -20.06
CA TRP A 129 -1.32 -13.44 -20.31
C TRP A 129 -0.33 -13.50 -21.46
N THR A 130 -0.20 -12.40 -22.17
CA THR A 130 0.81 -12.18 -23.20
C THR A 130 1.48 -10.83 -22.95
N ALA A 131 2.76 -10.71 -23.32
CA ALA A 131 3.45 -9.43 -23.24
C ALA A 131 2.73 -8.42 -24.15
N GLY A 132 2.43 -7.25 -23.57
CA GLY A 132 1.82 -6.12 -24.24
C GLY A 132 2.82 -5.02 -24.54
N ASP A 133 2.30 -3.93 -25.11
CA ASP A 133 3.08 -2.75 -25.45
C ASP A 133 3.41 -1.91 -24.19
N PRO A 134 4.67 -1.51 -23.96
CA PRO A 134 5.03 -0.53 -22.93
C PRO A 134 4.22 0.78 -22.98
N ALA A 135 3.70 1.18 -24.15
CA ALA A 135 2.83 2.34 -24.29
C ALA A 135 1.45 2.16 -23.60
N ASP A 136 0.99 0.92 -23.35
CA ASP A 136 -0.26 0.63 -22.66
C ASP A 136 -0.16 0.79 -21.12
N VAL A 137 1.04 1.06 -20.60
CA VAL A 137 1.33 1.22 -19.17
C VAL A 137 0.79 2.57 -18.68
N PRO A 138 -0.12 2.57 -17.69
CA PRO A 138 -0.71 3.81 -17.21
C PRO A 138 0.29 4.66 -16.44
N ALA A 139 0.47 5.91 -16.86
CA ALA A 139 1.19 6.90 -16.07
C ALA A 139 0.55 7.07 -14.67
N PRO A 140 1.33 7.47 -13.63
CA PRO A 140 0.77 7.80 -12.32
C PRO A 140 -0.30 8.89 -12.42
N ALA A 141 -1.44 8.66 -11.75
CA ALA A 141 -2.52 9.64 -11.65
C ALA A 141 -2.06 10.88 -10.88
N LYS A 142 -2.76 12.00 -11.04
CA LYS A 142 -2.38 13.28 -10.39
C LYS A 142 -2.21 13.16 -8.87
N TRP A 143 -3.10 12.42 -8.21
CA TRP A 143 -3.05 12.20 -6.75
C TRP A 143 -1.87 11.34 -6.29
N MET A 144 -1.32 10.49 -7.18
CA MET A 144 -0.20 9.61 -6.85
C MET A 144 1.13 10.36 -6.85
N ARG A 145 1.20 11.47 -7.59
CA ARG A 145 2.42 12.27 -7.72
C ARG A 145 2.61 13.08 -6.45
N ALA A 146 3.83 13.11 -5.93
CA ALA A 146 4.18 14.07 -4.90
C ALA A 146 3.88 15.49 -5.42
N PRO A 147 3.33 16.39 -4.59
CA PRO A 147 3.21 17.78 -4.99
C PRO A 147 4.62 18.27 -5.38
N ALA A 148 4.72 18.89 -6.57
CA ALA A 148 5.97 19.49 -7.00
C ALA A 148 6.43 20.40 -5.87
N ARG A 149 7.61 20.13 -5.31
CA ARG A 149 8.24 21.04 -4.36
C ARG A 149 8.27 22.39 -5.08
N SER A 150 7.51 23.37 -4.59
CA SER A 150 7.72 24.74 -5.04
C SER A 150 9.20 25.01 -4.81
N ALA A 151 9.91 25.35 -5.87
CA ALA A 151 11.27 25.82 -5.74
C ALA A 151 11.19 27.00 -4.78
N SER A 152 11.62 26.80 -3.53
CA SER A 152 11.81 27.88 -2.59
C SER A 152 12.79 28.81 -3.29
N SER A 153 12.30 29.97 -3.72
CA SER A 153 13.14 31.03 -4.24
C SER A 153 14.14 31.37 -3.15
N SER A 154 15.35 30.82 -3.27
CA SER A 154 16.51 31.33 -2.56
C SER A 154 16.76 32.72 -3.13
N GLY A 155 16.06 33.70 -2.56
CA GLY A 155 16.41 35.10 -2.73
C GLY A 155 17.88 35.29 -2.38
N PRO A 156 18.61 36.16 -3.09
CA PRO A 156 20.02 36.36 -2.82
C PRO A 156 20.22 36.84 -1.37
N PRO A 157 21.31 36.45 -0.71
CA PRO A 157 21.56 36.85 0.68
C PRO A 157 21.65 38.38 0.75
N ALA A 158 20.84 38.98 1.62
CA ALA A 158 20.92 40.40 1.94
C ALA A 158 22.34 40.75 2.41
N THR A 159 23.02 41.61 1.67
CA THR A 159 24.33 42.15 2.04
C THR A 159 24.21 42.88 3.38
N ARG A 160 24.83 42.31 4.41
CA ARG A 160 24.88 42.87 5.76
C ARG A 160 25.76 44.12 5.76
N ARG A 161 25.15 45.30 5.69
CA ARG A 161 25.82 46.58 5.98
C ARG A 161 26.24 46.56 7.45
N THR A 162 27.55 46.55 7.68
CA THR A 162 28.14 46.76 9.00
C THR A 162 28.01 48.23 9.38
N SER A 163 27.27 48.53 10.45
CA SER A 163 27.41 49.80 11.17
C SER A 163 27.57 49.54 12.65
N ARG A 164 28.84 49.62 13.07
CA ARG A 164 29.41 50.24 14.27
C ARG A 164 28.66 50.14 15.61
N LEU A 165 29.44 49.65 16.58
CA LEU A 165 29.27 49.72 18.03
C LEU A 165 28.73 51.06 18.56
N ARG A 166 27.88 50.99 19.59
CA ARG A 166 28.09 51.72 20.86
C ARG A 166 27.70 50.84 22.05
N ARG A 167 28.61 50.78 23.04
CA ARG A 167 28.46 50.16 24.36
C ARG A 167 27.89 51.16 25.35
N SER A 168 27.03 50.70 26.25
CA SER A 168 26.82 51.17 27.65
C SER A 168 25.47 50.58 28.12
N GLY A 169 25.27 49.94 29.27
CA GLY A 169 26.09 49.60 30.43
C GLY A 169 25.16 48.91 31.47
N CYS A 170 25.79 48.09 32.32
CA CYS A 170 25.44 47.70 33.70
C CYS A 170 23.97 47.57 34.17
N GLY A 171 23.62 46.40 34.71
CA GLY A 171 22.45 46.24 35.59
C GLY A 171 22.23 44.80 36.09
N ARG A 172 22.88 44.44 37.20
CA ARG A 172 22.68 43.18 37.93
C ARG A 172 21.23 43.05 38.43
N ARG A 173 20.68 41.82 38.49
CA ARG A 173 20.11 41.21 39.72
C ARG A 173 19.76 39.74 39.53
N ARG A 174 19.91 39.02 40.65
CA ARG A 174 19.81 37.58 40.87
C ARG A 174 18.35 37.17 41.11
N GLY A 175 18.01 35.92 40.77
CA GLY A 175 16.81 35.24 41.25
C GLY A 175 16.77 33.80 40.75
N ARG A 176 17.06 32.85 41.64
CA ARG A 176 17.03 31.38 41.43
C ARG A 176 15.61 30.83 41.75
N PRO A 177 15.33 29.52 41.55
CA PRO A 177 14.08 29.00 40.99
C PRO A 177 13.05 28.57 42.04
N ARG A 178 11.84 28.23 41.60
CA ARG A 178 10.92 27.36 42.35
C ARG A 178 10.43 26.21 41.47
N GLU A 179 10.41 25.04 42.10
CA GLU A 179 10.08 23.72 41.61
C GLU A 179 8.55 23.48 41.49
N SER A 180 8.25 22.41 40.73
CA SER A 180 7.02 21.67 40.35
C SER A 180 6.12 21.19 41.55
N PRO A 181 5.04 20.35 41.44
CA PRO A 181 4.56 19.46 40.34
C PRO A 181 2.99 19.33 40.24
N PRO A 182 2.35 18.18 39.90
CA PRO A 182 1.63 17.97 38.63
C PRO A 182 0.10 17.77 38.77
N SER A 183 -0.65 17.92 37.67
CA SER A 183 -2.08 17.56 37.62
C SER A 183 -2.35 16.53 36.52
N ASN A 184 -2.63 15.31 36.98
CA ASN A 184 -3.07 14.14 36.24
C ASN A 184 -4.54 14.33 35.81
N LYS A 185 -4.84 14.31 34.51
CA LYS A 185 -6.20 14.08 34.02
C LYS A 185 -6.21 12.99 32.94
N LYS A 186 -6.63 11.81 33.40
CA LYS A 186 -7.31 10.76 32.64
C LYS A 186 -8.40 11.34 31.74
N ARG A 187 -8.50 10.79 30.52
CA ARG A 187 -9.68 10.56 29.63
C ARG A 187 -9.15 10.60 28.18
N GLY A 188 -9.53 9.74 27.25
CA GLY A 188 -10.70 8.87 27.22
C GLY A 188 -10.55 7.68 26.29
N ARG A 189 -11.57 6.83 26.38
CA ARG A 189 -11.88 5.64 25.59
C ARG A 189 -11.73 5.87 24.08
N CYS A 190 -11.09 4.93 23.40
CA CYS A 190 -11.33 4.69 21.98
C CYS A 190 -12.65 3.90 21.83
N SER A 191 -13.63 4.55 21.22
CA SER A 191 -14.90 3.99 20.77
C SER A 191 -14.66 3.19 19.48
N GLY A 192 -15.24 1.99 19.39
CA GLY A 192 -15.16 1.12 18.23
C GLY A 192 -15.85 1.70 17.00
N ALA A 193 -15.27 1.42 15.83
CA ALA A 193 -15.92 1.60 14.54
C ALA A 193 -16.58 0.28 14.14
N SER A 194 -17.92 0.30 14.17
CA SER A 194 -18.80 -0.76 13.65
C SER A 194 -18.82 -0.70 12.13
N TRP A 195 -18.49 -1.81 11.47
CA TRP A 195 -18.71 -1.99 10.04
C TRP A 195 -20.15 -2.46 9.80
N ASN A 196 -20.97 -1.59 9.21
CA ASN A 196 -22.31 -1.91 8.73
C ASN A 196 -22.24 -2.54 7.34
N GLY A 197 -22.47 -3.86 7.25
CA GLY A 197 -22.70 -4.58 5.99
C GLY A 197 -23.96 -5.44 6.13
N LYS A 198 -25.09 -4.90 5.69
CA LYS A 198 -26.40 -5.59 5.66
C LYS A 198 -26.31 -6.85 4.78
N ALA A 199 -26.61 -8.01 5.37
CA ALA A 199 -27.03 -9.20 4.63
C ALA A 199 -28.57 -9.18 4.50
N PRO A 200 -29.15 -9.42 3.31
CA PRO A 200 -30.55 -9.78 3.24
C PRO A 200 -30.72 -11.27 3.57
N PHE A 201 -31.70 -11.49 4.43
CA PHE A 201 -32.19 -12.76 4.93
C PHE A 201 -33.21 -13.36 3.94
N LEU A 202 -33.34 -14.69 4.01
CA LEU A 202 -34.46 -15.56 3.60
C LEU A 202 -34.41 -16.24 2.23
N PRO A 203 -35.04 -17.42 2.11
CA PRO A 203 -35.14 -18.53 3.07
C PRO A 203 -34.27 -19.74 2.68
#